data_AF-Q3UFK2-F1
#
_entry.id   AF-Q3UFK2-F1
#
_cell.length_a   1.000
_cell.length_b   1.000
_cell.length_c   1.000
_cell.angle_alpha   90.00
_cell.angle_beta   90.00
_cell.angle_gamma   90.00
#
_symmetry.space_group_name_H-M   'P 1'
#
loop_
_entity.id
_entity.type
_entity.pdbx_description
1 polymer ?
#
loop_
_entity_poly.entity_id
_entity_poly.type
_entity_poly.pdbx_seq_one_letter_code
_entity_poly.pdbx_strand_id
1 'polypeptide(L)'
;GLLCRSFSGGGGVRLARERPTDHRDAASSRVSRFCPPRQSCHDWIGPPDKCSNLRPVHFHIPENESPLEQRLRELRQETQEWNQQFWAKQNLSFNKEKEEFIYSRLQAKGAGLRTESG
;
A
#
# COMPACT_ATOMS: atom_id res chain seq x y z
N GLY A 1 -46.27 38.54 -5.27
CA GLY A 1 -46.17 39.85 -4.59
C GLY A 1 -46.39 39.65 -3.11
N LEU A 2 -45.70 40.47 -2.29
CA LEU A 2 -45.68 40.54 -0.82
C LEU A 2 -44.94 39.39 -0.10
N LEU A 3 -44.07 39.61 0.89
CA LEU A 3 -43.48 40.84 1.43
C LEU A 3 -42.19 40.45 2.19
N CYS A 4 -41.18 41.30 2.07
CA CYS A 4 -39.92 41.27 2.81
C CYS A 4 -40.16 41.57 4.31
N ARG A 5 -39.44 40.90 5.22
CA ARG A 5 -39.14 41.42 6.56
C ARG A 5 -37.71 41.06 6.97
N SER A 6 -36.86 42.06 6.90
CA SER A 6 -35.55 42.12 7.54
C SER A 6 -35.71 42.28 9.05
N PHE A 7 -34.82 41.67 9.84
CA PHE A 7 -34.42 42.20 11.14
C PHE A 7 -32.91 42.06 11.29
N SER A 8 -32.26 43.20 11.50
CA SER A 8 -30.86 43.36 11.87
C SER A 8 -30.72 43.20 13.39
N GLY A 9 -29.58 42.70 13.87
CA GLY A 9 -29.12 43.03 15.21
C GLY A 9 -28.15 42.04 15.87
N GLY A 10 -26.95 42.52 16.19
CA GLY A 10 -26.01 41.97 17.18
C GLY A 10 -25.01 40.97 16.60
N GLY A 11 -23.70 41.19 16.56
CA GLY A 11 -22.85 41.94 17.49
C GLY A 11 -21.93 40.95 18.22
N GLY A 12 -20.69 40.82 17.74
CA GLY A 12 -19.48 40.42 18.46
C GLY A 12 -19.48 39.08 19.23
N VAL A 13 -18.62 38.14 18.83
CA VAL A 13 -17.25 37.95 19.35
C VAL A 13 -16.70 36.69 18.68
N ARG A 14 -15.53 36.83 18.06
CA ARG A 14 -14.75 35.73 17.49
C ARG A 14 -14.24 34.87 18.63
N LEU A 15 -14.85 33.70 18.86
CA LEU A 15 -14.22 32.65 19.64
C LEU A 15 -13.34 31.82 18.72
N ALA A 16 -12.07 31.73 19.11
CA ALA A 16 -11.00 31.13 18.36
C ALA A 16 -11.33 29.68 18.00
N ARG A 17 -11.04 29.34 16.75
CA ARG A 17 -10.96 28.00 16.19
C ARG A 17 -9.87 27.24 16.95
N GLU A 18 -10.25 26.50 17.98
CA GLU A 18 -9.36 25.45 18.50
C GLU A 18 -9.29 24.35 17.45
N ARG A 19 -8.14 24.27 16.78
CA ARG A 19 -7.77 23.14 15.94
C ARG A 19 -7.40 22.01 16.89
N PRO A 20 -8.10 20.86 16.88
CA PRO A 20 -7.46 19.65 17.35
C PRO A 20 -6.29 19.43 16.40
N THR A 21 -5.07 19.54 16.93
CA THR A 21 -3.93 18.89 16.30
C THR A 21 -4.27 17.41 16.29
N ASP A 22 -4.79 16.92 15.16
CA ASP A 22 -4.69 15.51 14.81
C ASP A 22 -3.20 15.21 14.83
N HIS A 23 -2.71 14.82 16.01
CA HIS A 23 -1.61 13.90 16.10
C HIS A 23 -2.08 12.70 15.30
N ARG A 24 -1.72 12.70 14.01
CA ARG A 24 -1.62 11.48 13.23
C ARG A 24 -0.66 10.65 14.05
N ASP A 25 -1.22 9.81 14.90
CA ASP A 25 -0.56 8.63 15.38
C ASP A 25 -0.07 7.96 14.10
N ALA A 26 1.21 8.14 13.84
CA ALA A 26 1.99 7.25 13.00
C ALA A 26 2.02 5.92 13.75
N ALA A 27 0.84 5.31 13.88
CA ALA A 27 0.65 3.92 14.17
C ALA A 27 1.17 3.22 12.92
N SER A 28 2.51 3.11 12.91
CA SER A 28 3.32 2.12 12.23
C SER A 28 2.39 1.05 11.73
N SER A 29 2.14 1.05 10.42
CA SER A 29 1.31 0.05 9.76
C SER A 29 1.85 -1.28 10.24
N ARG A 30 1.14 -1.89 11.18
CA ARG A 30 1.49 -3.20 11.70
C ARG A 30 1.21 -4.11 10.54
N VAL A 31 2.20 -4.23 9.64
CA VAL A 31 2.30 -5.37 8.74
C VAL A 31 2.21 -6.53 9.71
N SER A 32 1.04 -7.17 9.72
CA SER A 32 0.85 -8.45 10.38
C SER A 32 2.04 -9.27 9.95
N ARG A 33 3.03 -9.44 10.85
CA ARG A 33 4.26 -10.15 10.52
C ARG A 33 3.78 -11.55 10.22
N PHE A 34 3.74 -11.88 8.93
CA PHE A 34 3.39 -13.20 8.47
C PHE A 34 4.52 -14.10 8.95
N CYS A 35 4.34 -14.64 10.15
CA CYS A 35 5.33 -15.44 10.83
C CYS A 35 4.63 -16.74 11.24
N PRO A 36 5.07 -17.88 10.70
CA PRO A 36 4.54 -19.16 11.14
C PRO A 36 4.81 -19.38 12.63
N PRO A 37 3.93 -20.11 13.34
CA PRO A 37 4.21 -20.62 14.68
C PRO A 37 5.50 -21.44 14.69
N ARG A 38 6.30 -21.32 15.76
CA ARG A 38 7.61 -21.98 15.88
C ARG A 38 7.56 -23.51 15.76
N GLN A 39 6.40 -24.12 16.01
CA GLN A 39 6.20 -25.57 15.99
C GLN A 39 5.59 -26.07 14.67
N SER A 40 5.46 -25.22 13.66
CA SER A 40 4.93 -25.65 12.37
C SER A 40 5.90 -26.57 11.63
N CYS A 41 5.41 -27.70 11.14
CA CYS A 41 6.13 -28.66 10.31
C CYS A 41 5.90 -28.53 8.79
N HIS A 42 5.22 -27.48 8.33
CA HIS A 42 4.87 -27.26 6.92
C HIS A 42 5.35 -25.90 6.42
N ASP A 43 5.46 -25.75 5.09
CA ASP A 43 5.72 -24.47 4.42
C ASP A 43 4.52 -23.53 4.54
N TRP A 44 4.80 -22.23 4.70
CA TRP A 44 3.76 -21.21 4.89
C TRP A 44 3.71 -20.25 3.72
N ILE A 45 2.55 -20.17 3.08
CA ILE A 45 2.28 -19.26 1.96
C ILE A 45 1.57 -18.02 2.49
N GLY A 46 2.20 -16.87 2.34
CA GLY A 46 1.72 -15.58 2.83
C GLY A 46 0.65 -14.93 1.96
N PRO A 47 0.08 -13.81 2.44
CA PRO A 47 -0.74 -12.95 1.60
C PRO A 47 0.08 -12.42 0.42
N PRO A 48 -0.56 -12.02 -0.70
CA PRO A 48 0.14 -11.42 -1.83
C PRO A 48 1.00 -10.22 -1.41
N ASP A 49 2.23 -10.18 -1.90
CA ASP A 49 3.11 -9.02 -1.73
C ASP A 49 2.57 -7.81 -2.50
N LYS A 50 2.72 -6.63 -1.93
CA LYS A 50 2.15 -5.39 -2.49
C LYS A 50 2.86 -4.90 -3.75
N CYS A 51 4.13 -5.28 -3.93
CA CYS A 51 4.97 -4.81 -5.02
C CYS A 51 5.04 -5.86 -6.15
N SER A 52 5.31 -7.11 -5.82
CA SER A 52 5.45 -8.19 -6.81
C SER A 52 4.12 -8.88 -7.16
N ASN A 53 3.07 -8.75 -6.33
CA ASN A 53 1.83 -9.52 -6.37
C ASN A 53 2.00 -11.03 -6.11
N LEU A 54 3.22 -11.52 -5.88
CA LEU A 54 3.49 -12.92 -5.58
C LEU A 54 3.30 -13.20 -4.09
N ARG A 55 2.93 -14.43 -3.76
CA ARG A 55 2.83 -14.85 -2.36
C ARG A 55 4.22 -15.24 -1.82
N PRO A 56 4.69 -14.65 -0.70
CA PRO A 56 5.94 -15.06 -0.08
C PRO A 56 5.79 -16.46 0.54
N VAL A 57 6.86 -17.25 0.50
CA VAL A 57 6.89 -18.60 1.09
C VAL A 57 7.91 -18.62 2.22
N HIS A 58 7.46 -19.00 3.41
CA HIS A 58 8.35 -19.34 4.52
C HIS A 58 8.53 -20.85 4.53
N PHE A 59 9.70 -21.31 4.07
CA PHE A 59 10.02 -22.72 4.04
C PHE A 59 10.23 -23.25 5.46
N HIS A 60 9.64 -24.41 5.74
CA HIS A 60 9.89 -25.16 6.96
C HIS A 60 11.35 -25.65 6.98
N ILE A 61 11.95 -25.61 8.17
CA ILE A 61 13.30 -26.13 8.44
C ILE A 61 13.13 -27.27 9.45
N PRO A 62 13.24 -28.54 9.01
CA PRO A 62 13.20 -29.68 9.91
C PRO A 62 14.38 -29.68 10.90
N GLU A 63 14.17 -30.22 12.10
CA GLU A 63 15.26 -30.32 13.11
C GLU A 63 16.42 -31.21 12.65
N ASN A 64 16.13 -32.27 11.88
CA ASN A 64 17.10 -33.25 11.39
C ASN A 64 17.30 -33.13 9.86
N GLU A 65 17.34 -31.91 9.34
CA GLU A 65 17.54 -31.67 7.89
C GLU A 65 18.89 -32.23 7.43
N SER A 66 18.88 -33.09 6.40
CA SER A 66 20.10 -33.58 5.78
C SER A 66 20.79 -32.47 4.97
N PRO A 67 22.12 -32.55 4.73
CA PRO A 67 22.83 -31.53 3.94
C PRO A 67 22.25 -31.34 2.53
N LEU A 68 21.71 -32.40 1.93
CA LEU A 68 21.09 -32.33 0.60
C LEU A 68 19.74 -31.61 0.65
N GLU A 69 18.91 -31.90 1.67
CA GLU A 69 17.63 -31.22 1.87
C GLU A 69 17.83 -29.72 2.15
N GLN A 70 18.82 -29.38 2.98
CA GLN A 70 19.22 -27.99 3.24
C GLN A 70 19.59 -27.28 1.94
N ARG A 71 20.48 -27.87 1.13
CA ARG A 71 20.91 -27.28 -0.14
C ARG A 71 19.72 -27.09 -1.10
N LEU A 72 18.81 -28.07 -1.15
CA LEU A 72 17.60 -27.96 -1.94
C LEU A 72 16.69 -26.81 -1.44
N ARG A 73 16.50 -26.68 -0.12
CA ARG A 73 15.71 -25.60 0.48
C ARG A 73 16.33 -24.22 0.17
N GLU A 74 17.64 -24.08 0.28
CA GLU A 74 18.37 -22.84 -0.04
C GLU A 74 18.22 -22.46 -1.51
N LEU A 75 18.38 -23.41 -2.43
CA LEU A 75 18.15 -23.16 -3.87
C LEU A 75 16.71 -22.72 -4.16
N ARG A 76 15.73 -23.30 -3.47
CA ARG A 76 14.33 -22.85 -3.57
C ARG A 76 14.15 -21.43 -3.03
N GLN A 77 14.78 -21.11 -1.89
CA GLN A 77 14.74 -19.76 -1.31
C GLN A 77 15.33 -18.71 -2.25
N GLU A 78 16.52 -18.98 -2.80
CA GLU A 78 17.19 -18.11 -3.77
C GLU A 78 16.31 -17.89 -5.02
N THR A 79 15.75 -18.98 -5.56
CA THR A 79 14.85 -18.90 -6.72
C THR A 79 13.60 -18.05 -6.41
N GLN A 80 13.01 -18.23 -5.23
CA GLN A 80 11.83 -17.44 -4.82
C GLN A 80 12.19 -15.97 -4.62
N GLU A 81 13.32 -15.67 -3.99
CA GLU A 81 13.78 -14.29 -3.82
C GLU A 81 14.03 -13.61 -5.17
N TRP A 82 14.71 -14.29 -6.09
CA TRP A 82 14.92 -13.80 -7.44
C TRP A 82 13.58 -13.53 -8.16
N ASN A 83 12.62 -14.46 -8.08
CA ASN A 83 11.29 -14.31 -8.68
C ASN A 83 10.53 -13.11 -8.11
N GLN A 84 10.59 -12.93 -6.78
CA GLN A 84 10.00 -11.79 -6.08
C GLN A 84 10.60 -10.47 -6.56
N GLN A 85 11.93 -10.37 -6.60
CA GLN A 85 12.63 -9.17 -7.04
C GLN A 85 12.37 -8.86 -8.52
N PHE A 86 12.33 -9.89 -9.37
CA PHE A 86 12.01 -9.74 -10.78
C PHE A 86 10.63 -9.11 -10.97
N TRP A 87 9.58 -9.70 -10.39
CA TRP A 87 8.22 -9.18 -10.55
C TRP A 87 7.99 -7.83 -9.88
N ALA A 88 8.62 -7.56 -8.73
CA ALA A 88 8.57 -6.24 -8.12
C ALA A 88 9.12 -5.16 -9.07
N LYS A 89 10.25 -5.43 -9.75
CA LYS A 89 10.85 -4.51 -10.73
C LYS A 89 9.95 -4.34 -11.96
N GLN A 90 9.42 -5.43 -12.50
CA GLN A 90 8.53 -5.38 -13.67
C GLN A 90 7.25 -4.61 -13.39
N ASN A 91 6.59 -4.88 -12.26
CA ASN A 91 5.36 -4.20 -11.87
C ASN A 91 5.59 -2.70 -11.64
N LEU A 92 6.75 -2.33 -11.08
CA LEU A 92 7.12 -0.93 -10.92
C LEU A 92 7.25 -0.22 -12.27
N SER A 93 7.99 -0.80 -13.23
CA SER A 93 8.14 -0.21 -14.57
C SER A 93 6.80 -0.09 -15.27
N PHE A 94 6.01 -1.17 -15.25
CA PHE A 94 4.70 -1.21 -15.90
C PHE A 94 3.75 -0.16 -15.33
N ASN A 95 3.66 -0.02 -14.01
CA ASN A 95 2.76 0.96 -13.40
C ASN A 95 3.16 2.39 -13.77
N LYS A 96 4.46 2.69 -13.78
CA LYS A 96 4.97 3.99 -14.22
C LYS A 96 4.58 4.30 -15.67
N GLU A 97 4.89 3.39 -16.59
CA GLU A 97 4.60 3.57 -18.02
C GLU A 97 3.08 3.67 -18.28
N LYS A 98 2.29 2.90 -17.54
CA LYS A 98 0.82 2.96 -17.59
C LYS A 98 0.31 4.33 -17.14
N GLU A 99 0.83 4.89 -16.06
CA GLU A 99 0.45 6.22 -15.58
C GLU A 99 0.80 7.31 -16.59
N GLU A 100 2.01 7.26 -17.17
CA GLU A 100 2.45 8.19 -18.21
C GLU A 100 1.57 8.11 -19.47
N PHE A 101 1.19 6.90 -19.87
CA PHE A 101 0.29 6.67 -20.99
C PHE A 101 -1.11 7.26 -20.73
N ILE A 102 -1.68 7.01 -19.54
CA ILE A 102 -2.98 7.55 -19.14
C ILE A 102 -2.94 9.08 -19.15
N TYR A 103 -1.91 9.68 -18.57
CA TYR A 103 -1.73 11.13 -18.54
C TYR A 103 -1.67 11.72 -19.94
N SER A 104 -0.82 11.15 -20.81
CA SER A 104 -0.67 11.59 -22.20
C SER A 104 -1.98 11.49 -22.98
N ARG A 105 -2.74 10.41 -22.77
CA ARG A 105 -4.04 10.20 -23.42
C ARG A 105 -5.12 11.18 -22.93
N LEU A 106 -5.11 11.55 -21.65
CA LEU A 106 -6.02 12.56 -21.09
C LEU A 106 -5.69 13.96 -21.63
N GLN A 107 -4.40 14.33 -21.68
CA GLN A 107 -3.95 15.60 -22.24
C GLN A 107 -4.29 15.74 -23.74
N ALA A 108 -4.02 14.70 -24.53
CA ALA A 108 -4.33 14.69 -25.96
C ALA A 108 -5.84 14.81 -26.27
N LYS A 109 -6.70 14.37 -25.34
CA LYS A 109 -8.16 14.51 -25.46
C LYS A 109 -8.68 15.88 -25.01
N GLY A 110 -7.82 16.83 -24.65
CA GLY A 110 -8.21 18.17 -24.19
C GLY A 110 -8.86 18.20 -22.80
N ALA A 111 -8.90 17.07 -22.10
CA ALA A 111 -9.42 16.93 -20.75
C ALA A 111 -8.30 17.10 -19.70
N GLY A 112 -7.42 18.08 -19.93
CA GLY A 112 -6.42 18.47 -18.92
C GLY A 112 -7.15 18.79 -17.63
N LEU A 113 -6.75 18.12 -16.55
CA LEU A 113 -7.29 18.24 -15.19
C LEU A 113 -7.73 19.67 -14.89
N ARG A 114 -9.05 19.93 -14.96
CA ARG A 114 -9.65 21.05 -14.26
C ARG A 114 -9.62 20.69 -12.78
N THR A 115 -8.53 21.02 -12.11
CA THR A 115 -8.53 21.08 -10.64
C THR A 115 -9.31 22.34 -10.29
N GLU A 116 -10.64 22.22 -10.26
CA GLU A 116 -11.53 23.25 -9.72
C GLU A 116 -11.24 23.34 -8.21
N SER A 117 -10.45 24.32 -7.78
CA SER A 117 -10.28 24.64 -6.37
C SER A 117 -11.57 25.30 -5.86
N GLY A 118 -12.32 24.59 -5.02
CA GLY A 118 -13.48 25.10 -4.26
C GLY A 118 -13.18 25.13 -2.77
#